data_AF-A0A2H1JR37-F1
#
_entry.id   AF-A0A2H1JR37-F1
#
_cell.length_a   1.000
_cell.length_b   1.000
_cell.length_c   1.000
_cell.angle_alpha   90.00
_cell.angle_beta   90.00
_cell.angle_gamma   90.00
#
_symmetry.space_group_name_H-M   'P 1'
#
loop_
_entity.id
_entity.type
_entity.pdbx_description
1 polymer ?
#
loop_
_entity_poly.entity_id
_entity_poly.type
_entity_poly.pdbx_seq_one_letter_code
_entity_poly.pdbx_strand_id
1 'polypeptide(L)'
;MTSLLLSPGQPPQPVIGIDDPRAVDAPGPAVIVTPPEEDAAAGRSAAPTSRPLAYREAGGQWHVIGSEAADHWSALSPEVSDRLLADRAAGLDVEEFKAITNGASASMITNNWVHSGHPRRYRIAGELRELAEVVAALSGRPPTPHAPDCR
;
A
#
# COMPACT_ATOMS: atom_id res chain seq x y z
N MET A 1 16.16 -13.67 -1.60
CA MET A 1 15.54 -12.89 -0.50
C MET A 1 14.22 -13.56 -0.17
N THR A 2 13.94 -13.80 1.10
CA THR A 2 12.67 -14.39 1.53
C THR A 2 11.66 -13.27 1.72
N SER A 3 10.56 -13.31 0.97
CA SER A 3 9.45 -12.37 1.09
C SER A 3 8.40 -12.92 2.05
N LEU A 4 7.48 -12.06 2.50
CA LEU A 4 6.37 -12.47 3.34
C LEU A 4 5.06 -12.30 2.59
N LEU A 5 4.27 -13.37 2.56
CA LEU A 5 2.87 -13.37 2.15
C LEU A 5 1.99 -12.98 3.33
N LEU A 6 1.17 -11.97 3.13
CA LEU A 6 0.16 -11.47 4.06
C LEU A 6 -1.22 -11.84 3.52
N SER A 7 -1.99 -12.57 4.31
CA SER A 7 -3.34 -13.03 3.97
C SER A 7 -4.29 -12.88 5.17
N PRO A 8 -5.61 -12.73 4.97
CA PRO A 8 -6.56 -12.49 6.05
C PRO A 8 -6.58 -13.64 7.04
N GLY A 9 -6.51 -13.32 8.34
CA GLY A 9 -6.65 -14.31 9.42
C GLY A 9 -5.52 -15.35 9.49
N GLN A 10 -4.45 -15.18 8.71
CA GLN A 10 -3.28 -16.06 8.72
C GLN A 10 -2.05 -15.29 9.19
N PRO A 11 -1.14 -15.93 9.94
CA PRO A 11 0.16 -15.32 10.23
C PRO A 11 0.95 -15.10 8.93
N PRO A 12 1.82 -14.08 8.86
CA PRO A 12 2.71 -13.88 7.72
C PRO A 12 3.48 -15.15 7.36
N GLN A 13 3.48 -15.54 6.08
CA GLN A 13 4.13 -16.77 5.61
C GLN A 13 5.35 -16.45 4.73
N PRO A 14 6.49 -17.11 4.93
CA PRO A 14 7.64 -16.92 4.05
C PRO A 14 7.37 -17.54 2.67
N VAL A 15 7.64 -16.76 1.62
CA VAL A 15 7.51 -17.13 0.21
C VAL A 15 8.68 -16.57 -0.61
N ILE A 16 8.96 -17.18 -1.76
CA ILE A 16 10.02 -16.73 -2.67
C ILE A 16 9.50 -15.66 -3.66
N GLY A 17 8.20 -15.66 -3.96
CA GLY A 17 7.55 -14.72 -4.88
C GLY A 17 6.13 -15.16 -5.24
N ILE A 18 5.55 -14.58 -6.29
CA ILE A 18 4.17 -14.88 -6.74
C ILE A 18 3.98 -16.32 -7.24
N ASP A 19 5.05 -16.95 -7.75
CA ASP A 19 5.05 -18.32 -8.27
C ASP A 19 5.31 -19.37 -7.17
N ASP A 20 5.55 -18.95 -5.93
CA ASP A 20 5.67 -19.86 -4.80
C ASP A 20 4.34 -20.62 -4.61
N PRO A 21 4.33 -21.96 -4.42
CA PRO A 21 3.09 -22.72 -4.25
C PRO A 21 2.16 -22.12 -3.19
N ARG A 22 2.70 -21.57 -2.10
CA ARG A 22 1.90 -20.92 -1.05
C ARG A 22 1.25 -19.62 -1.52
N ALA A 23 1.92 -18.87 -2.39
CA ALA A 23 1.38 -17.64 -2.98
C ALA A 23 0.35 -17.94 -4.09
N VAL A 24 0.57 -18.99 -4.86
CA VAL A 24 -0.38 -19.46 -5.89
C VAL A 24 -1.71 -19.88 -5.24
N ASP A 25 -1.63 -20.66 -4.17
CA ASP A 25 -2.80 -21.20 -3.45
C ASP A 25 -3.49 -20.16 -2.55
N ALA A 26 -2.84 -19.03 -2.27
CA ALA A 26 -3.39 -18.00 -1.40
C ALA A 26 -4.58 -17.27 -2.06
N PRO A 27 -5.78 -17.31 -1.45
CA PRO A 27 -6.89 -16.52 -1.92
C PRO A 27 -6.63 -15.03 -1.65
N GLY A 28 -7.05 -14.16 -2.57
CA GLY A 28 -7.08 -12.72 -2.31
C GLY A 28 -8.20 -12.33 -1.33
N PRO A 29 -8.10 -11.18 -0.64
CA PRO A 29 -7.04 -10.19 -0.74
C PRO A 29 -5.72 -10.70 -0.15
N ALA A 30 -4.58 -10.46 -0.82
CA ALA A 30 -3.27 -10.88 -0.33
C ALA A 30 -2.18 -9.91 -0.80
N VAL A 31 -1.09 -9.78 -0.03
CA VAL A 31 0.06 -8.94 -0.39
C VAL A 31 1.35 -9.69 -0.12
N ILE A 32 2.31 -9.60 -1.05
CA ILE A 32 3.69 -10.04 -0.81
C ILE A 32 4.53 -8.81 -0.53
N VAL A 33 5.23 -8.80 0.60
CA VAL A 33 6.11 -7.72 1.02
C VAL A 33 7.54 -8.21 1.22
N THR A 34 8.49 -7.29 1.06
CA THR A 34 9.85 -7.49 1.55
C THR A 34 9.89 -7.03 3.01
N PRO A 35 10.13 -7.93 3.98
CA PRO A 35 10.30 -7.49 5.36
C PRO A 35 11.55 -6.61 5.51
N PRO A 36 11.55 -5.62 6.41
CA PRO A 36 12.77 -4.94 6.83
C PRO A 36 13.81 -5.97 7.30
N GLU A 37 15.10 -5.77 6.99
CA GLU A 37 16.17 -6.71 7.38
C GLU A 37 16.18 -6.97 8.91
N GLU A 38 15.83 -5.96 9.70
CA GLU A 38 15.78 -6.01 11.17
C GLU A 38 14.57 -6.78 11.71
N ASP A 39 13.49 -6.89 10.93
CA ASP A 39 12.29 -7.66 11.28
C ASP A 39 12.34 -9.09 10.76
N ALA A 40 12.99 -9.30 9.61
CA ALA A 40 13.30 -10.62 9.08
C ALA A 40 14.17 -11.44 10.06
N ALA A 41 15.11 -10.78 10.75
CA ALA A 41 15.96 -11.40 11.77
C ALA A 41 15.21 -11.68 13.10
N ALA A 42 14.16 -10.91 13.40
CA ALA A 42 13.43 -10.97 14.67
C ALA A 42 12.10 -11.76 14.60
N GLY A 43 11.69 -12.22 13.42
CA GLY A 43 10.42 -12.93 13.23
C GLY A 43 9.18 -12.07 13.53
N ARG A 44 9.32 -10.74 13.45
CA ARG A 44 8.23 -9.78 13.73
C ARG A 44 7.25 -9.70 12.55
N SER A 45 5.99 -9.41 12.86
CA SER A 45 4.93 -9.22 11.85
C SER A 45 5.29 -8.04 10.95
N ALA A 46 5.13 -8.20 9.64
CA ALA A 46 5.41 -7.13 8.68
C ALA A 46 4.61 -5.87 9.01
N ALA A 47 5.30 -4.73 9.08
CA ALA A 47 4.64 -3.43 9.24
C ALA A 47 3.75 -3.14 8.01
N PRO A 48 2.64 -2.39 8.15
CA PRO A 48 1.76 -2.03 7.03
C PRO A 48 2.49 -1.31 5.88
N THR A 49 3.59 -0.62 6.19
CA THR A 49 4.45 0.12 5.25
C THR A 49 5.66 -0.69 4.76
N SER A 50 5.71 -2.01 5.03
CA SER A 50 6.74 -2.88 4.45
C SER A 50 6.71 -2.77 2.93
N ARG A 51 7.89 -2.82 2.29
CA ARG A 51 8.00 -2.59 0.85
C ARG A 51 7.23 -3.65 0.06
N PRO A 52 6.16 -3.29 -0.64
CA PRO A 52 5.30 -4.26 -1.29
C PRO A 52 5.91 -4.68 -2.63
N LEU A 53 5.74 -5.95 -2.99
CA LEU A 53 6.23 -6.54 -4.24
C LEU A 53 5.07 -6.88 -5.19
N ALA A 54 4.00 -7.43 -4.63
CA ALA A 54 2.81 -7.79 -5.38
C ALA A 54 1.59 -7.73 -4.47
N TYR A 55 0.42 -7.47 -5.05
CA TYR A 55 -0.86 -7.61 -4.37
C TYR A 55 -1.82 -8.47 -5.20
N ARG A 56 -2.84 -9.01 -4.56
CA ARG A 56 -3.91 -9.77 -5.19
C ARG A 56 -5.23 -9.35 -4.58
N GLU A 57 -6.19 -8.96 -5.41
CA GLU A 57 -7.55 -8.68 -4.99
C GLU A 57 -8.36 -9.98 -4.76
N ALA A 58 -9.50 -9.88 -4.07
CA ALA A 58 -10.39 -11.04 -3.88
C ALA A 58 -10.84 -11.62 -5.23
N GLY A 59 -10.49 -12.88 -5.50
CA GLY A 59 -10.78 -13.55 -6.77
C GLY A 59 -9.96 -13.09 -7.98
N GLY A 60 -9.02 -12.15 -7.79
CA GLY A 60 -8.18 -11.60 -8.84
C GLY A 60 -6.92 -12.42 -9.14
N GLN A 61 -6.12 -11.94 -10.09
CA GLN A 61 -4.76 -12.41 -10.34
C GLN A 61 -3.76 -11.62 -9.49
N TRP A 62 -2.53 -12.13 -9.37
CA TRP A 62 -1.43 -11.36 -8.80
C TRP A 62 -1.08 -10.18 -9.70
N HIS A 63 -0.96 -9.00 -9.10
CA HIS A 63 -0.44 -7.79 -9.73
C HIS A 63 0.92 -7.45 -9.14
N VAL A 64 1.94 -7.32 -9.99
CA VAL A 64 3.29 -6.94 -9.57
C VAL A 64 3.39 -5.42 -9.51
N ILE A 65 3.83 -4.91 -8.37
CA ILE A 65 3.83 -3.47 -8.09
C ILE A 65 5.06 -2.82 -8.72
N GLY A 66 4.84 -1.71 -9.43
CA GLY A 66 5.93 -0.89 -9.97
C GLY A 66 6.86 -0.35 -8.87
N SER A 67 8.16 -0.23 -9.17
CA SER A 67 9.17 0.18 -8.19
C SER A 67 8.87 1.52 -7.53
N GLU A 68 8.39 2.49 -8.30
CA GLU A 68 8.00 3.82 -7.80
C GLU A 68 6.87 3.74 -6.77
N ALA A 69 5.81 2.96 -7.06
CA ALA A 69 4.70 2.77 -6.12
C ALA A 69 5.16 2.05 -4.86
N ALA A 70 6.01 1.02 -4.98
CA ALA A 70 6.58 0.32 -3.84
C ALA A 70 7.42 1.25 -2.94
N ASP A 71 8.21 2.13 -3.53
CA ASP A 71 9.07 3.08 -2.81
C ASP A 71 8.22 4.16 -2.12
N HIS A 72 7.23 4.74 -2.82
CA HIS A 72 6.29 5.69 -2.23
C HIS A 72 5.49 5.08 -1.06
N TRP A 73 5.04 3.83 -1.18
CA TRP A 73 4.37 3.14 -0.08
C TRP A 73 5.26 2.98 1.15
N SER A 74 6.52 2.61 0.92
CA SER A 74 7.50 2.41 1.99
C SER A 74 7.91 3.72 2.68
N ALA A 75 7.81 4.84 1.96
CA ALA A 75 8.12 6.17 2.46
C ALA A 75 6.96 6.81 3.24
N LEU A 76 5.78 6.18 3.30
CA LEU A 76 4.67 6.67 4.11
C LEU A 76 5.04 6.67 5.59
N SER A 77 4.78 7.79 6.28
CA SER A 77 4.84 7.78 7.74
C SER A 77 3.73 6.90 8.32
N PRO A 78 3.87 6.38 9.55
CA PRO A 78 2.82 5.62 10.21
C PRO A 78 1.48 6.38 10.25
N GLU A 79 1.52 7.68 10.51
CA GLU A 79 0.33 8.54 10.59
C GLU A 79 -0.36 8.68 9.24
N VAL A 80 0.40 8.86 8.16
CA VAL A 80 -0.15 8.96 6.80
C VAL A 80 -0.69 7.60 6.35
N SER A 81 0.03 6.51 6.64
CA SER A 81 -0.41 5.15 6.33
C SER A 81 -1.72 4.84 7.05
N ASP A 82 -1.82 5.10 8.36
CA ASP A 82 -3.05 4.88 9.12
C ASP A 82 -4.23 5.69 8.59
N ARG A 83 -3.98 6.95 8.21
CA ARG A 83 -4.98 7.86 7.62
C ARG A 83 -5.48 7.35 6.28
N LEU A 84 -4.57 7.00 5.36
CA LEU A 84 -4.92 6.42 4.05
C LEU A 84 -5.60 5.07 4.20
N LEU A 85 -5.16 4.27 5.17
CA LEU A 85 -5.78 3.00 5.48
C LEU A 85 -7.15 3.15 6.15
N ALA A 86 -7.53 4.34 6.63
CA ALA A 86 -8.87 4.63 7.13
C ALA A 86 -9.76 5.19 6.02
N ASP A 87 -9.22 6.11 5.22
CA ASP A 87 -9.89 6.82 4.12
C ASP A 87 -8.93 6.92 2.92
N ARG A 88 -9.24 6.19 1.84
CA ARG A 88 -8.38 6.13 0.64
C ARG A 88 -8.40 7.41 -0.19
N ALA A 89 -9.33 8.34 0.04
CA ALA A 89 -9.27 9.67 -0.58
C ALA A 89 -8.85 10.78 0.40
N ALA A 90 -8.33 10.40 1.58
CA ALA A 90 -7.69 11.34 2.47
C ALA A 90 -6.62 12.13 1.70
N GLY A 91 -6.73 13.46 1.80
CA GLY A 91 -5.82 14.37 1.11
C GLY A 91 -4.57 14.64 1.93
N LEU A 92 -3.41 14.55 1.29
CA LEU A 92 -2.11 14.96 1.81
C LEU A 92 -1.84 16.42 1.43
N ASP A 93 -1.16 17.15 2.31
CA ASP A 93 -0.61 18.46 1.95
C ASP A 93 0.66 18.33 1.09
N VAL A 94 1.20 19.48 0.67
CA VAL A 94 2.37 19.54 -0.21
C VAL A 94 3.64 19.04 0.48
N GLU A 95 3.77 19.24 1.78
CA GLU A 95 4.97 18.86 2.52
C GLU A 95 4.95 17.35 2.82
N GLU A 96 3.79 16.79 3.18
CA GLU A 96 3.57 15.35 3.26
C GLU A 96 3.88 14.66 1.91
N PHE A 97 3.35 15.20 0.80
CA PHE A 97 3.62 14.67 -0.54
C PHE A 97 5.12 14.66 -0.85
N LYS A 98 5.80 15.81 -0.69
CA LYS A 98 7.23 15.91 -0.97
C LYS A 98 8.07 14.98 -0.11
N ALA A 99 7.69 14.76 1.15
CA ALA A 99 8.40 13.83 2.03
C ALA A 99 8.35 12.41 1.47
N ILE A 100 7.19 11.98 0.97
CA ILE A 100 6.97 10.64 0.40
C ILE A 100 7.68 10.47 -0.95
N THR A 101 7.65 11.50 -1.79
CA THR A 101 8.19 11.45 -3.15
C THR A 101 9.63 11.96 -3.26
N ASN A 102 10.37 12.00 -2.14
CA ASN A 102 11.75 12.49 -2.06
C ASN A 102 11.97 13.86 -2.76
N GLY A 103 11.08 14.82 -2.49
CA GLY A 103 11.16 16.17 -3.01
C GLY A 103 10.66 16.34 -4.46
N ALA A 104 9.98 15.33 -5.04
CA ALA A 104 9.35 15.49 -6.34
C ALA A 104 8.44 16.74 -6.39
N SER A 105 8.35 17.34 -7.59
CA SER A 105 7.62 18.59 -7.74
C SER A 105 6.14 18.42 -7.43
N ALA A 106 5.62 19.36 -6.65
CA ALA A 106 4.19 19.57 -6.39
C ALA A 106 3.35 19.80 -7.67
N SER A 107 3.97 19.98 -8.84
CA SER A 107 3.29 20.09 -10.13
C SER A 107 3.16 18.78 -10.90
N MET A 108 3.68 17.67 -10.38
CA MET A 108 3.60 16.37 -11.05
C MET A 108 2.32 15.63 -10.67
N ILE A 109 1.48 15.36 -11.66
CA ILE A 109 0.57 14.21 -11.62
C ILE A 109 1.42 13.01 -12.03
N THR A 110 1.52 12.02 -11.15
CA THR A 110 2.11 10.72 -11.51
C THR A 110 0.96 9.72 -11.68
N ASN A 111 1.24 8.52 -12.19
CA ASN A 111 0.25 7.45 -12.24
C ASN A 111 -0.31 7.09 -10.84
N ASN A 112 0.41 7.48 -9.78
CA ASN A 112 0.13 7.11 -8.39
C ASN A 112 -0.45 8.25 -7.55
N TRP A 113 -0.51 9.47 -8.08
CA TRP A 113 -0.89 10.66 -7.32
C TRP A 113 -1.71 11.64 -8.16
N VAL A 114 -2.83 12.11 -7.61
CA VAL A 114 -3.64 13.20 -8.20
C VAL A 114 -3.68 14.39 -7.26
N HIS A 115 -3.72 15.61 -7.79
CA HIS A 115 -3.84 16.83 -6.97
C HIS A 115 -5.08 17.65 -7.32
N SER A 116 -5.59 18.42 -6.36
CA SER A 116 -6.74 19.32 -6.55
C SER A 116 -6.73 20.53 -5.60
N GLY A 117 -7.53 21.55 -5.92
CA GLY A 117 -7.84 22.68 -5.04
C GLY A 117 -6.75 23.76 -4.86
N HIS A 118 -7.09 24.77 -4.06
CA HIS A 118 -6.18 25.79 -3.52
C HIS A 118 -6.48 25.97 -2.01
N PRO A 119 -5.53 25.68 -1.09
CA PRO A 119 -4.19 25.16 -1.36
C PRO A 119 -4.21 23.76 -2.00
N ARG A 120 -3.11 23.39 -2.68
CA ARG A 120 -3.00 22.08 -3.36
C ARG A 120 -3.08 20.95 -2.35
N ARG A 121 -3.89 19.94 -2.64
CA ARG A 121 -3.98 18.68 -1.89
C ARG A 121 -3.77 17.49 -2.81
N TYR A 122 -3.00 16.50 -2.37
CA TYR A 122 -2.69 15.27 -3.11
C TYR A 122 -3.51 14.11 -2.58
N ARG A 123 -3.85 13.16 -3.43
CA ARG A 123 -4.50 11.90 -3.06
C ARG A 123 -3.81 10.76 -3.79
N ILE A 124 -3.77 9.58 -3.17
CA ILE A 124 -3.29 8.37 -3.83
C ILE A 124 -4.19 8.02 -5.01
N ALA A 125 -3.59 7.48 -6.06
CA ALA A 125 -4.24 7.04 -7.30
C ALA A 125 -3.52 5.79 -7.86
N GLY A 126 -4.08 5.22 -8.92
CA GLY A 126 -3.51 4.06 -9.61
C GLY A 126 -3.14 2.92 -8.67
N GLU A 127 -1.93 2.37 -8.85
CA GLU A 127 -1.42 1.21 -8.11
C GLU A 127 -1.34 1.46 -6.60
N LEU A 128 -0.99 2.67 -6.16
CA LEU A 128 -0.96 3.00 -4.72
C LEU A 128 -2.34 2.92 -4.08
N ARG A 129 -3.38 3.35 -4.81
CA ARG A 129 -4.75 3.27 -4.31
C ARG A 129 -5.22 1.82 -4.26
N GLU A 130 -5.00 1.05 -5.32
CA GLU A 130 -5.37 -0.37 -5.40
C GLU A 130 -4.70 -1.16 -4.26
N LEU A 131 -3.40 -0.94 -4.04
CA LEU A 131 -2.68 -1.53 -2.91
C LEU A 131 -3.30 -1.14 -1.55
N ALA A 132 -3.65 0.14 -1.35
CA ALA A 132 -4.24 0.62 -0.11
C ALA A 132 -5.60 -0.05 0.21
N GLU A 133 -6.37 -0.40 -0.82
CA GLU A 133 -7.63 -1.14 -0.69
C GLU A 133 -7.37 -2.60 -0.27
N VAL A 134 -6.40 -3.27 -0.89
CA VAL A 134 -6.03 -4.65 -0.51
C VAL A 134 -5.52 -4.72 0.92
N VAL A 135 -4.64 -3.79 1.33
CA VAL A 135 -4.13 -3.73 2.71
C VAL A 135 -5.25 -3.37 3.72
N ALA A 136 -6.26 -2.60 3.31
CA ALA A 136 -7.49 -2.37 4.10
C ALA A 136 -8.15 -3.69 4.47
N ALA A 137 -8.38 -4.48 3.43
CA ALA A 137 -9.18 -5.68 3.49
C ALA A 137 -8.46 -6.76 4.31
N LEU A 138 -7.13 -6.84 4.19
CA LEU A 138 -6.28 -7.66 5.06
C LEU A 138 -6.44 -7.31 6.54
N SER A 139 -6.55 -6.01 6.84
CA SER A 139 -6.67 -5.50 8.21
C SER A 139 -8.10 -5.60 8.77
N GLY A 140 -9.05 -6.13 7.99
CA GLY A 140 -10.47 -6.18 8.34
C GLY A 140 -11.11 -4.79 8.52
N ARG A 141 -10.48 -3.74 8.01
CA ARG A 141 -10.97 -2.37 8.13
C ARG A 141 -11.94 -2.12 6.96
N PRO A 142 -13.25 -1.95 7.21
CA PRO A 142 -14.18 -1.67 6.12
C PRO A 142 -13.82 -0.34 5.47
N PRO A 143 -14.04 -0.17 4.15
CA PRO A 143 -13.92 1.15 3.53
C PRO A 143 -14.86 2.10 4.28
N THR A 144 -14.32 3.21 4.79
CA THR A 144 -15.20 4.26 5.30
C THR A 144 -16.02 4.76 4.12
N PRO A 145 -17.36 4.76 4.20
CA PRO A 145 -18.17 5.32 3.13
C PRO A 145 -17.79 6.79 2.97
N HIS A 146 -17.31 7.15 1.79
CA HIS A 146 -17.13 8.55 1.44
C HIS A 146 -18.47 9.25 1.63
N ALA A 147 -18.51 10.23 2.54
CA ALA A 147 -19.48 11.31 2.37
C ALA A 147 -19.16 11.93 1.00
N PRO A 148 -20.10 11.94 0.04
CA PRO A 148 -19.86 12.64 -1.21
C PRO A 148 -19.51 14.08 -0.84
N ASP A 149 -18.36 14.55 -1.31
CA ASP A 149 -18.04 15.97 -1.30
C ASP A 149 -19.27 16.69 -1.89
N CYS A 150 -20.02 17.38 -1.04
CA CYS A 150 -21.12 18.23 -1.49
C CYS A 150 -20.51 19.26 -2.45
N ARG A 151 -21.05 19.26 -3.66
CA ARG A 151 -20.71 20.12 -4.80
C ARG A 151 -20.35 21.55 -4.44
#